data_AF-A0A1F3V4P1-F1
#
_entry.id   AF-A0A1F3V4P1-F1
#
_cell.length_a   1.000
_cell.length_b   1.000
_cell.length_c   1.000
_cell.angle_alpha   90.00
_cell.angle_beta   90.00
_cell.angle_gamma   90.00
#
_symmetry.space_group_name_H-M   'P 1'
#
loop_
_entity.id
_entity.type
_entity.pdbx_description
1 polymer ?
#
loop_
_entity_poly.entity_id
_entity_poly.type
_entity_poly.pdbx_seq_one_letter_code
_entity_poly.pdbx_strand_id
1 'polypeptide(L)'
;MKKNNIVTNKTPHALAKSLGLAPTDAVEWEVRYSVTKKIIETVKNKLITVTQLAKDSGTSRGRITRILKDDTFGISLDVLFRVLGATGLDVKLSYKKTT
;
A
#
# COMPACT_ATOMS: atom_id res chain seq x y z
N MET A 1 33.65 -17.98 12.30
CA MET A 1 32.47 -17.20 11.86
C MET A 1 31.29 -18.14 11.70
N LYS A 2 30.15 -17.89 12.36
CA LYS A 2 28.91 -18.66 12.11
C LYS A 2 28.45 -18.36 10.67
N LYS A 3 28.17 -19.40 9.88
CA LYS A 3 27.52 -19.26 8.57
C LYS A 3 26.11 -18.74 8.81
N ASN A 4 25.83 -17.50 8.41
CA ASN A 4 24.46 -17.02 8.36
C ASN A 4 23.75 -17.67 7.18
N ASN A 5 22.72 -18.46 7.45
CA ASN A 5 21.83 -18.99 6.41
C ASN A 5 20.90 -17.85 5.96
N ILE A 6 21.30 -17.13 4.91
CA ILE A 6 20.51 -16.06 4.32
C ILE A 6 19.48 -16.69 3.37
N VAL A 7 18.21 -16.49 3.66
CA VAL A 7 17.10 -16.89 2.78
C VAL A 7 16.63 -15.65 2.02
N THR A 8 16.67 -15.70 0.68
CA THR A 8 16.22 -14.60 -0.19
C THR A 8 14.89 -14.97 -0.85
N ASN A 9 13.88 -14.12 -0.69
CA ASN A 9 12.56 -14.30 -1.31
C ASN A 9 12.33 -13.26 -2.41
N LYS A 10 11.78 -13.69 -3.55
CA LYS A 10 11.51 -12.80 -4.71
C LYS A 10 10.05 -12.37 -4.84
N THR A 11 9.15 -12.97 -4.07
CA THR A 11 7.71 -12.66 -4.11
C THR A 11 7.17 -12.47 -2.69
N PRO A 12 6.13 -11.62 -2.52
CA PRO A 12 5.43 -11.46 -1.24
C PRO A 12 4.96 -12.80 -0.66
N HIS A 13 4.44 -13.68 -1.50
CA HIS A 13 3.96 -15.01 -1.12
C HIS A 13 5.09 -15.93 -0.61
N ALA A 14 6.25 -15.94 -1.27
CA ALA A 14 7.41 -16.71 -0.81
C ALA A 14 7.95 -16.18 0.51
N LEU A 15 7.94 -14.84 0.68
CA LEU A 15 8.30 -14.19 1.93
C LEU A 15 7.33 -14.56 3.06
N ALA A 16 6.03 -14.45 2.84
CA ALA A 16 5.01 -14.83 3.82
C ALA A 16 5.18 -16.29 4.27
N LYS A 17 5.36 -17.21 3.32
CA LYS A 17 5.64 -18.62 3.61
C LYS A 17 6.90 -18.80 4.47
N SER A 18 7.98 -18.10 4.13
CA SER A 18 9.25 -18.16 4.87
C SER A 18 9.14 -17.60 6.29
N LEU A 19 8.21 -16.65 6.51
CA LEU A 19 7.93 -16.04 7.82
C LEU A 19 6.85 -16.79 8.62
N GLY A 20 6.28 -17.87 8.08
CA GLY A 20 5.19 -18.61 8.72
C GLY A 20 3.85 -17.85 8.75
N LEU A 21 3.67 -16.90 7.85
CA LEU A 21 2.47 -16.08 7.72
C LEU A 21 1.44 -16.72 6.78
N ALA A 22 0.20 -16.25 6.86
CA ALA A 22 -0.87 -16.74 6.01
C ALA A 22 -0.71 -16.17 4.58
N PRO A 23 -1.19 -16.89 3.55
CA PRO A 23 -1.25 -16.34 2.19
C PRO A 23 -2.00 -15.00 2.11
N THR A 24 -2.97 -14.78 2.99
CA THR A 24 -3.72 -13.53 3.09
C THR A 24 -2.85 -12.32 3.45
N ASP A 25 -1.77 -12.51 4.21
CA ASP A 25 -0.82 -11.43 4.53
C ASP A 25 -0.09 -10.96 3.27
N ALA A 26 0.36 -11.90 2.41
CA ALA A 26 0.99 -11.57 1.14
C ALA A 26 0.04 -10.82 0.19
N VAL A 27 -1.23 -11.23 0.14
CA VAL A 27 -2.27 -10.54 -0.64
C VAL A 27 -2.47 -9.10 -0.13
N GLU A 28 -2.54 -8.92 1.19
CA GLU A 28 -2.65 -7.59 1.80
C GLU A 28 -1.45 -6.69 1.45
N TRP A 29 -0.23 -7.23 1.46
CA TRP A 29 0.98 -6.50 1.07
C TRP A 29 0.95 -6.08 -0.40
N GLU A 30 0.54 -6.96 -1.31
CA GLU A 30 0.44 -6.66 -2.74
C GLU A 30 -0.60 -5.55 -3.01
N VAL A 31 -1.77 -5.64 -2.39
CA VAL A 31 -2.82 -4.61 -2.50
C VAL A 31 -2.34 -3.29 -1.92
N ARG A 32 -1.77 -3.30 -0.70
CA ARG A 32 -1.22 -2.10 -0.06
C ARG A 32 -0.16 -1.44 -0.93
N TYR A 33 0.79 -2.21 -1.46
CA TYR A 33 1.85 -1.71 -2.32
C TYR A 33 1.28 -1.07 -3.58
N SER A 34 0.42 -1.78 -4.31
CA SER A 34 -0.16 -1.31 -5.57
C SER A 34 -0.96 -0.01 -5.40
N VAL A 35 -1.82 0.06 -4.39
CA VAL A 35 -2.61 1.26 -4.08
C VAL A 35 -1.71 2.43 -3.70
N THR A 36 -0.72 2.21 -2.84
CA THR A 36 0.22 3.25 -2.38
C THR A 36 1.01 3.82 -3.56
N LYS A 37 1.56 2.96 -4.44
CA LYS A 37 2.27 3.42 -5.63
C LYS A 37 1.38 4.21 -6.56
N LYS A 38 0.12 3.78 -6.76
CA LYS A 38 -0.82 4.52 -7.60
C LYS A 38 -1.16 5.90 -7.04
N ILE A 39 -1.32 6.03 -5.73
CA ILE A 39 -1.51 7.34 -5.07
C ILE A 39 -0.30 8.23 -5.33
N ILE A 40 0.91 7.75 -5.04
CA ILE A 40 2.15 8.53 -5.18
C ILE A 40 2.34 8.98 -6.63
N GLU A 41 2.18 8.07 -7.59
CA GLU A 41 2.28 8.36 -9.02
C GLU A 41 1.28 9.43 -9.44
N THR A 42 0.02 9.29 -9.04
CA THR A 42 -1.06 10.20 -9.45
C THR A 42 -0.87 11.59 -8.86
N VAL A 43 -0.46 11.69 -7.59
CA VAL A 43 -0.17 12.96 -6.92
C VAL A 43 1.10 13.63 -7.46
N LYS A 44 2.07 12.87 -7.99
CA LYS A 44 3.21 13.46 -8.69
C LYS A 44 2.81 14.04 -10.05
N ASN A 45 1.89 13.38 -10.76
CA ASN A 45 1.48 13.78 -12.10
C ASN A 45 0.41 14.88 -12.11
N LYS A 46 -0.39 14.98 -11.04
CA LYS A 46 -1.42 16.01 -10.86
C LYS A 46 -0.94 17.03 -9.83
N LEU A 47 -1.21 18.32 -10.03
CA LEU A 47 -0.88 19.37 -9.04
C LEU A 47 -1.84 19.37 -7.83
N ILE A 48 -2.00 18.23 -7.17
CA ILE A 48 -2.87 18.05 -5.98
C ILE A 48 -2.06 18.37 -4.72
N THR A 49 -2.57 19.28 -3.89
CA THR A 49 -1.93 19.60 -2.62
C THR A 49 -2.23 18.57 -1.54
N VAL A 50 -1.31 18.41 -0.59
CA VAL A 50 -1.51 17.57 0.61
C VAL A 50 -2.75 17.99 1.41
N THR A 51 -3.00 19.29 1.49
CA THR A 51 -4.16 19.84 2.22
C THR A 51 -5.47 19.46 1.55
N GLN A 52 -5.54 19.58 0.22
CA GLN A 52 -6.72 19.20 -0.55
C GLN A 52 -6.99 17.71 -0.41
N LEU A 53 -5.96 16.88 -0.63
CA LEU A 53 -6.09 15.44 -0.55
C LEU A 53 -6.54 14.97 0.84
N ALA A 54 -6.01 15.57 1.90
CA ALA A 54 -6.42 15.29 3.28
C ALA A 54 -7.90 15.58 3.52
N LYS A 55 -8.37 16.74 3.03
CA LYS A 55 -9.78 17.15 3.14
C LYS A 55 -10.70 16.16 2.42
N ASP A 56 -10.41 15.85 1.16
CA ASP A 56 -11.27 15.04 0.30
C ASP A 56 -11.30 13.57 0.72
N SER A 57 -10.19 13.05 1.24
CA SER A 57 -10.11 11.67 1.73
C SER A 57 -10.56 11.50 3.17
N GLY A 58 -10.84 12.58 3.90
CA GLY A 58 -11.25 12.53 5.31
C GLY A 58 -10.17 11.96 6.22
N THR A 59 -8.92 12.39 6.05
CA THR A 59 -7.79 12.03 6.94
C THR A 59 -6.87 13.21 7.22
N SER A 60 -5.93 13.08 8.15
CA SER A 60 -5.00 14.16 8.50
C SER A 60 -3.94 14.40 7.42
N ARG A 61 -3.48 15.65 7.31
CA ARG A 61 -2.33 16.05 6.46
C ARG A 61 -1.08 15.23 6.77
N GLY A 62 -0.81 14.96 8.06
CA GLY A 62 0.33 14.14 8.48
C GLY A 62 0.25 12.72 7.93
N ARG A 63 -0.95 12.11 7.91
CA ARG A 63 -1.15 10.79 7.32
C ARG A 63 -0.95 10.80 5.81
N ILE A 64 -1.43 11.82 5.11
CA ILE A 64 -1.15 11.99 3.67
C ILE A 64 0.36 12.10 3.40
N THR A 65 1.08 12.92 4.16
CA THR A 65 2.54 13.05 4.01
C THR A 65 3.26 11.71 4.20
N ARG A 66 2.83 10.89 5.18
CA ARG A 66 3.40 9.55 5.38
C ARG A 66 3.15 8.64 4.17
N ILE A 67 1.91 8.62 3.65
CA ILE A 67 1.57 7.87 2.43
C ILE A 67 2.44 8.30 1.24
N LEU A 68 2.60 9.60 1.03
CA LEU A 68 3.42 10.14 -0.08
C LEU A 68 4.92 9.84 0.07
N LYS A 69 5.37 9.55 1.30
CA LYS A 69 6.71 9.08 1.63
C LYS A 69 6.84 7.55 1.63
N ASP A 70 5.84 6.82 1.13
CA ASP A 70 5.79 5.36 1.09
C ASP A 70 5.72 4.70 2.48
N ASP A 71 5.46 5.48 3.53
CA ASP A 71 5.26 5.00 4.89
C ASP A 71 3.77 4.81 5.16
N THR A 72 3.30 3.57 4.96
CA THR A 72 1.89 3.21 5.21
C THR A 72 1.70 2.34 6.45
N PHE A 73 2.73 2.21 7.29
CA PHE A 73 2.63 1.41 8.50
C PHE A 73 1.56 1.96 9.45
N GLY A 74 0.66 1.10 9.92
CA GLY A 74 -0.47 1.49 10.77
C GLY A 74 -1.57 2.29 10.06
N ILE A 75 -1.54 2.39 8.73
CA ILE A 75 -2.63 2.97 7.93
C ILE A 75 -3.47 1.84 7.36
N SER A 76 -4.79 1.88 7.57
CA SER A 76 -5.70 0.86 7.04
C SER A 76 -5.81 0.94 5.51
N LEU A 77 -6.14 -0.18 4.87
CA LEU A 77 -6.44 -0.22 3.44
C LEU A 77 -7.63 0.69 3.08
N ASP A 78 -8.66 0.79 3.95
CA ASP A 78 -9.76 1.74 3.79
C ASP A 78 -9.27 3.17 3.56
N VAL A 79 -8.36 3.65 4.41
CA VAL A 79 -7.81 5.00 4.29
C VAL A 79 -7.05 5.15 2.97
N LEU A 80 -6.26 4.14 2.58
CA LEU A 80 -5.55 4.17 1.30
C LEU A 80 -6.52 4.23 0.12
N PHE A 81 -7.61 3.47 0.13
CA PHE A 81 -8.63 3.51 -0.92
C PHE A 81 -9.36 4.86 -0.98
N ARG A 82 -9.73 5.46 0.16
CA ARG A 82 -10.30 6.82 0.19
C ARG A 82 -9.34 7.87 -0.35
N VAL A 83 -8.05 7.75 -0.02
CA VAL A 83 -7.01 8.64 -0.56
C VAL A 83 -6.86 8.46 -2.08
N LEU A 84 -6.86 7.22 -2.57
CA LEU A 84 -6.83 6.95 -4.01
C LEU A 84 -8.07 7.54 -4.72
N GLY A 85 -9.26 7.36 -4.16
CA GLY A 85 -10.50 7.96 -4.65
C GLY A 85 -10.42 9.48 -4.72
N ALA A 86 -9.88 10.11 -3.68
CA ALA A 86 -9.65 11.56 -3.62
C ALA A 86 -8.62 12.07 -4.65
N THR A 87 -7.82 11.20 -5.27
CA THR A 87 -7.00 11.58 -6.45
C THR A 87 -7.80 11.66 -7.75
N GLY A 88 -9.09 11.32 -7.73
CA GLY A 88 -9.97 11.25 -8.89
C GLY A 88 -9.80 9.96 -9.71
N LEU A 89 -9.31 8.88 -9.08
CA LEU A 89 -9.25 7.55 -9.66
C LEU A 89 -10.32 6.65 -9.03
N ASP A 90 -10.93 5.81 -9.84
CA ASP A 90 -11.87 4.79 -9.37
C ASP A 90 -11.17 3.44 -9.14
N VAL A 91 -11.67 2.65 -8.19
CA VAL A 91 -11.14 1.33 -7.85
C VAL A 91 -12.04 0.25 -8.42
N LYS A 92 -11.55 -0.44 -9.45
CA LYS A 92 -12.21 -1.65 -9.94
C LYS A 92 -11.74 -2.87 -9.14
N LEU A 93 -12.64 -3.47 -8.36
CA LEU A 93 -12.35 -4.72 -7.67
C LEU A 93 -12.36 -5.90 -8.64
N SER A 94 -11.40 -6.80 -8.45
CA SER A 94 -11.34 -8.09 -9.13
C SER A 94 -11.09 -9.18 -8.10
N TYR A 95 -11.64 -10.37 -8.34
CA TYR A 95 -11.59 -11.49 -7.41
C TYR A 95 -10.68 -12.58 -7.98
N LYS A 96 -9.81 -13.13 -7.13
CA LYS A 96 -8.97 -14.27 -7.47
C LYS A 96 -9.04 -15.28 -6.34
N LYS A 97 -9.02 -16.57 -6.69
CA LYS A 97 -8.97 -17.65 -5.70
C LYS A 97 -7.58 -17.65 -5.05
N THR A 98 -7.54 -17.49 -3.74
CA THR A 98 -6.34 -17.75 -2.93
C THR A 98 -6.18 -19.26 -2.82
N THR A 99 -5.05 -19.79 -3.26
CA THR A 99 -4.73 -21.23 -3.24
C THR A 99 -3.54 -21.48 -2.35
#